data_AF-A0A9Q1J5R3-F1
#
_entry.id   AF-A0A9Q1J5R3-F1
#
_cell.length_a   1.000
_cell.length_b   1.000
_cell.length_c   1.000
_cell.angle_alpha   90.00
_cell.angle_beta   90.00
_cell.angle_gamma   90.00
#
_symmetry.space_group_name_H-M   'P 1'
#
loop_
_entity.id
_entity.type
_entity.pdbx_description
1 polymer ?
#
loop_
_entity_poly.entity_id
_entity_poly.type
_entity_poly.pdbx_seq_one_letter_code
_entity_poly.pdbx_strand_id
1 'polypeptide(L)'
;MYFFYICLQQPNGNKISKQRFSRNNELKAKGNGAYGCGDYETAVLHYTEGLQKARDMQTLYTNRAQVAYIKLQKYKEAITDCDWALRCDEKCIKALIHMGRANQALKNYGEARGCYRRILDIEPDRTSLVKQYLTQVDLEEKKEVEEKGAWDAFAKGKEKAVTVHLLLEKLNKPEQMIMYYCGGLELLSQAITDCTGQTLFRLNNGFSVIGGNDTVKRYLCQSSAAGFSEELCVSVLKLWSAVCRGNEENQRLLLQNSLEKERLVQLLAWESAEVRAQCLALLCLFTRDEHGRRLLIGLPDLHMLVKTLMERLCDEVSSAERVLSVLGPLAAEEQFRILLREDFATLFVPPFVRYLRDITSTNRSLLSALISTLFSMTADNFIRGEIAQSKECWEAFLIAMERCSHCDYGDVLGALLGLLIKLSARASPAAQDYAVPVSCRCLASLGHPDGHVITRSAGVLSMVLPQSQDATQDAVNGGIVKKLLKLLKGSGQTTTRYCIKTLAVCTTSSQQAREDLVKLDKRLQTLRRLVGGAGEMEAGNAALCLGHCLDIPGVAAALLGTDVVLLLLRHAARSSGKGRKTGSAQENAAITLGKLCKAEPRHMVKLRELRGLEILHSCLTLRP
;
A
#
# COMPACT_ATOMS: atom_id res chain seq x y z
N MET A 1 1.40 46.94 -11.00
CA MET A 1 0.35 47.77 -11.62
C MET A 1 0.87 48.99 -12.40
N TYR A 2 2.02 49.59 -12.08
CA TYR A 2 2.54 50.77 -12.80
C TYR A 2 3.06 50.52 -14.22
N PHE A 3 3.45 49.29 -14.56
CA PHE A 3 3.94 48.95 -15.91
C PHE A 3 2.81 48.78 -16.95
N PHE A 4 1.59 48.45 -16.49
CA PHE A 4 0.43 48.25 -17.36
C PHE A 4 -0.14 49.59 -17.89
N TYR A 5 0.09 50.69 -17.17
CA TYR A 5 -0.42 52.01 -17.53
C TYR A 5 0.44 52.72 -18.59
N ILE A 6 1.75 52.42 -18.66
CA ILE A 6 2.67 53.04 -19.63
C ILE A 6 2.59 52.37 -21.03
N CYS A 7 2.16 51.10 -21.11
CA CYS A 7 2.08 50.39 -22.40
C CYS A 7 0.81 50.69 -23.23
N LEU A 8 -0.18 51.40 -22.69
CA LEU A 8 -1.47 51.65 -23.38
C LEU A 8 -1.51 52.93 -24.24
N GLN A 9 -0.40 53.69 -24.36
CA GLN A 9 -0.38 54.96 -25.12
C GLN A 9 0.52 54.98 -26.37
N GLN A 10 0.93 53.84 -26.94
CA GLN A 10 1.73 53.79 -28.20
C GLN A 10 1.14 52.78 -29.21
N PRO A 11 0.72 53.20 -30.44
CA PRO A 11 0.07 52.33 -31.44
C PRO A 11 0.93 51.18 -31.99
N ASN A 12 2.26 51.22 -31.79
CA ASN A 12 3.21 50.22 -32.28
C ASN A 12 3.60 49.13 -31.25
N GLY A 13 3.19 49.24 -29.99
CA GLY A 13 3.58 48.29 -28.93
C GLY A 13 3.05 46.87 -29.13
N ASN A 14 1.89 46.73 -29.77
CA ASN A 14 1.16 45.45 -29.89
C ASN A 14 1.68 44.52 -31.02
N LYS A 15 2.38 45.06 -32.03
CA LYS A 15 3.06 44.28 -33.08
C LYS A 15 4.44 43.80 -32.63
N ILE A 16 5.17 44.65 -31.90
CA ILE A 16 6.51 44.35 -31.39
C ILE A 16 6.44 43.27 -30.29
N SER A 17 5.42 43.31 -29.42
CA SER A 17 5.19 42.28 -28.40
C SER A 17 4.89 40.90 -29.00
N LYS A 18 4.04 40.83 -30.03
CA LYS A 18 3.72 39.58 -30.74
C LYS A 18 4.92 38.98 -31.48
N GLN A 19 5.72 39.81 -32.16
CA GLN A 19 6.94 39.35 -32.85
C GLN A 19 8.03 38.86 -31.88
N ARG A 20 8.21 39.55 -30.74
CA ARG A 20 9.11 39.09 -29.68
C ARG A 20 8.66 37.75 -29.10
N PHE A 21 7.36 37.58 -28.86
CA PHE A 21 6.79 36.32 -28.35
C PHE A 21 6.95 35.14 -29.33
N SER A 22 6.72 35.36 -30.63
CA SER A 22 6.92 34.34 -31.68
C SER A 22 8.38 33.88 -31.77
N ARG A 23 9.32 34.83 -31.79
CA ARG A 23 10.76 34.54 -31.94
C ARG A 23 11.39 33.87 -30.71
N ASN A 24 10.87 34.15 -29.52
CA ASN A 24 11.30 33.46 -28.29
C ASN A 24 10.78 32.01 -28.23
N ASN A 25 9.59 31.73 -28.76
CA ASN A 25 9.11 30.36 -28.89
C ASN A 25 9.95 29.55 -29.89
N GLU A 26 10.43 30.17 -30.96
CA GLU A 26 11.37 29.55 -31.90
C GLU A 26 12.73 29.23 -31.23
N LEU A 27 13.31 30.17 -30.48
CA LEU A 27 14.57 29.95 -29.76
C LEU A 27 14.43 28.86 -28.69
N LYS A 28 13.29 28.83 -27.98
CA LYS A 28 12.93 27.75 -27.06
C LYS A 28 12.86 26.40 -27.78
N ALA A 29 12.22 26.35 -28.95
CA ALA A 29 12.11 25.12 -29.74
C ALA A 29 13.48 24.64 -30.24
N LYS A 30 14.35 25.55 -30.70
CA LYS A 30 15.73 25.24 -31.09
C LYS A 30 16.56 24.69 -29.93
N GLY A 31 16.49 25.33 -28.76
CA GLY A 31 17.15 24.83 -27.55
C GLY A 31 16.66 23.45 -27.13
N ASN A 32 15.34 23.21 -27.20
CA ASN A 32 14.76 21.90 -26.91
C ASN A 32 15.19 20.83 -27.94
N GLY A 33 15.34 21.22 -29.21
CA GLY A 33 15.85 20.34 -30.28
C GLY A 33 17.29 19.93 -30.04
N ALA A 34 18.17 20.89 -29.76
CA ALA A 34 19.58 20.63 -29.41
C ALA A 34 19.69 19.74 -28.17
N TYR A 35 18.86 19.96 -27.14
CA TYR A 35 18.77 19.10 -25.97
C TYR A 35 18.39 17.65 -26.32
N GLY A 36 17.40 17.46 -27.21
CA GLY A 36 17.00 16.14 -27.68
C GLY A 36 18.13 15.39 -28.41
N CYS A 37 19.05 16.12 -29.04
CA CYS A 37 20.23 15.58 -29.71
C CYS A 37 21.44 15.37 -28.78
N GLY A 38 21.33 15.72 -27.49
CA GLY A 38 22.44 15.62 -26.53
C GLY A 38 23.47 16.74 -26.62
N ASP A 39 23.27 17.75 -27.48
CA ASP A 39 24.13 18.93 -27.58
C ASP A 39 23.72 19.99 -26.56
N TYR A 40 24.20 19.79 -25.34
CA TYR A 40 23.85 20.63 -24.20
C TYR A 40 24.41 22.05 -24.30
N GLU A 41 25.60 22.23 -24.88
CA GLU A 41 26.27 23.53 -25.02
C GLU A 41 25.50 24.45 -25.98
N THR A 42 25.11 23.95 -27.15
CA THR A 42 24.29 24.68 -28.11
C THR A 42 22.90 24.99 -27.55
N ALA A 43 22.33 24.08 -26.76
CA ALA A 43 21.07 24.34 -26.06
C ALA A 43 21.19 25.52 -25.08
N VAL A 44 22.30 25.62 -24.31
CA VAL A 44 22.56 26.77 -23.41
C VAL A 44 22.58 28.07 -24.19
N LEU A 45 23.25 28.08 -25.33
CA LEU A 45 23.41 29.26 -26.18
C LEU A 45 22.05 29.76 -26.68
N HIS A 46 21.23 28.87 -27.24
CA HIS A 46 19.89 29.23 -27.71
C HIS A 46 18.95 29.71 -26.59
N TYR A 47 19.01 29.10 -25.40
CA TYR A 47 18.23 29.59 -24.26
C TYR A 47 18.73 30.94 -23.76
N THR A 48 20.05 31.18 -23.77
CA THR A 48 20.65 32.45 -23.35
C THR A 48 20.29 33.58 -24.33
N GLU A 49 20.34 33.32 -25.63
CA GLU A 49 19.85 34.25 -26.66
C GLU A 49 18.35 34.56 -26.50
N GLY A 50 17.55 33.56 -26.13
CA GLY A 50 16.13 33.75 -25.80
C GLY A 50 15.94 34.65 -24.58
N LEU A 51 16.72 34.44 -23.52
CA LEU A 51 16.67 35.22 -22.27
C LEU A 51 17.18 36.66 -22.45
N GLN A 52 18.11 36.91 -23.37
CA GLN A 52 18.50 38.28 -23.75
C GLN A 52 17.33 39.06 -24.36
N LYS A 53 16.39 38.38 -25.03
CA LYS A 53 15.24 38.98 -25.72
C LYS A 53 13.99 39.06 -24.86
N ALA A 54 13.78 38.12 -23.93
CA ALA A 54 12.73 38.18 -22.90
C ALA A 54 13.25 37.63 -21.56
N ARG A 55 13.42 38.53 -20.60
CA ARG A 55 13.93 38.24 -19.25
C ARG A 55 12.86 37.76 -18.28
N ASP A 56 11.61 37.74 -18.70
CA ASP A 56 10.42 37.38 -17.91
C ASP A 56 9.88 35.98 -18.23
N MET A 57 10.58 35.20 -19.05
CA MET A 57 10.12 33.89 -19.50
C MET A 57 10.66 32.76 -18.61
N GLN A 58 9.91 32.44 -17.54
CA GLN A 58 10.18 31.36 -16.59
C GLN A 58 10.65 30.04 -17.25
N THR A 59 10.00 29.63 -18.34
CA THR A 59 10.32 28.36 -19.02
C THR A 59 11.73 28.30 -19.60
N LEU A 60 12.27 29.45 -20.06
CA LEU A 60 13.63 29.50 -20.60
C LEU A 60 14.67 29.33 -19.48
N TYR A 61 14.43 29.94 -18.32
CA TYR A 61 15.27 29.75 -17.14
C TYR A 61 15.24 28.31 -16.64
N THR A 62 14.06 27.68 -16.52
CA THR A 62 14.00 26.27 -16.06
C THR A 62 14.61 25.31 -17.07
N ASN A 63 14.43 25.56 -18.36
CA ASN A 63 15.04 24.73 -19.39
C ASN A 63 16.56 24.92 -19.39
N ARG A 64 17.07 26.15 -19.28
CA ARG A 64 18.52 26.39 -19.16
C ARG A 64 19.08 25.76 -17.87
N ALA A 65 18.44 25.90 -16.72
CA ALA A 65 18.89 25.24 -15.49
C ALA A 65 18.98 23.70 -15.62
N GLN A 66 17.94 23.07 -16.17
CA GLN A 66 17.89 21.62 -16.35
C GLN A 66 18.89 21.11 -17.40
N VAL A 67 19.00 21.82 -18.54
CA VAL A 67 19.79 21.40 -19.71
C VAL A 67 21.25 21.82 -19.60
N ALA A 68 21.51 23.08 -19.26
CA ALA A 68 22.85 23.67 -19.26
C ALA A 68 23.64 23.28 -18.03
N TYR A 69 23.00 23.28 -16.87
CA TYR A 69 23.75 23.42 -15.63
C TYR A 69 23.72 22.16 -14.78
N ILE A 70 22.62 21.42 -14.78
CA ILE A 70 22.60 20.09 -14.15
C ILE A 70 23.40 19.07 -14.99
N LYS A 71 23.27 19.08 -16.33
CA LYS A 71 23.98 18.12 -17.20
C LYS A 71 25.47 18.46 -17.40
N LEU A 72 25.83 19.74 -17.46
CA LEU A 72 27.24 20.17 -17.50
C LEU A 72 27.87 20.33 -16.10
N GLN A 73 27.19 19.86 -15.03
CA GLN A 73 27.66 19.92 -13.63
C GLN A 73 27.97 21.34 -13.08
N LYS A 74 27.42 22.38 -13.70
CA LYS A 74 27.50 23.79 -13.30
C LYS A 74 26.39 24.15 -12.31
N TYR A 75 26.38 23.52 -11.15
CA TYR A 75 25.23 23.55 -10.24
C TYR A 75 24.92 24.93 -9.64
N LYS A 76 25.91 25.81 -9.45
CA LYS A 76 25.70 27.16 -8.90
C LYS A 76 24.92 28.04 -9.89
N GLU A 77 25.22 27.90 -11.17
CA GLU A 77 24.52 28.59 -12.24
C GLU A 77 23.10 28.03 -12.44
N ALA A 78 22.89 26.72 -12.25
CA ALA A 78 21.54 26.12 -12.20
C ALA A 78 20.68 26.77 -11.10
N ILE A 79 21.24 26.93 -9.90
CA ILE A 79 20.53 27.55 -8.76
C ILE A 79 20.17 28.99 -9.08
N THR A 80 21.10 29.76 -9.68
CA THR A 80 20.85 31.14 -10.08
C THR A 80 19.69 31.24 -11.08
N ASP A 81 19.67 30.38 -12.09
CA ASP A 81 18.57 30.33 -13.06
C ASP A 81 17.25 29.89 -12.43
N CYS A 82 17.28 28.96 -11.48
CA CYS A 82 16.08 28.56 -10.75
C CYS A 82 15.55 29.69 -9.86
N ASP A 83 16.42 30.49 -9.23
CA ASP A 83 16.00 31.68 -8.47
C ASP A 83 15.33 32.71 -9.40
N TRP A 84 15.90 32.96 -10.57
CA TRP A 84 15.26 33.81 -11.59
C TRP A 84 13.92 33.26 -12.07
N ALA A 85 13.82 31.95 -12.28
CA ALA A 85 12.56 31.30 -12.64
C ALA A 85 11.49 31.47 -11.54
N LEU A 86 11.87 31.34 -10.27
CA LEU A 86 10.98 31.52 -9.12
C LEU A 86 10.58 32.98 -8.88
N ARG A 87 11.45 33.94 -9.26
CA ARG A 87 11.08 35.37 -9.29
C ARG A 87 10.08 35.69 -10.40
N CYS A 88 10.12 34.95 -11.51
CA CYS A 88 9.12 35.09 -12.58
C CYS A 88 7.79 34.43 -12.22
N ASP A 89 7.84 33.24 -11.62
CA ASP A 89 6.69 32.49 -11.11
C ASP A 89 7.06 31.71 -9.85
N GLU A 90 6.60 32.20 -8.70
CA GLU A 90 6.87 31.60 -7.39
C GLU A 90 6.28 30.19 -7.24
N LYS A 91 5.31 29.81 -8.09
CA LYS A 91 4.64 28.50 -8.09
C LYS A 91 5.28 27.51 -9.06
N CYS A 92 6.45 27.84 -9.63
CA CYS A 92 7.12 26.95 -10.58
C CYS A 92 7.75 25.71 -9.90
N ILE A 93 7.00 24.59 -9.90
CA ILE A 93 7.48 23.31 -9.34
C ILE A 93 8.75 22.80 -10.04
N LYS A 94 8.87 22.99 -11.36
CA LYS A 94 10.08 22.55 -12.10
C LYS A 94 11.33 23.26 -11.58
N ALA A 95 11.26 24.56 -11.34
CA ALA A 95 12.37 25.33 -10.77
C ALA A 95 12.76 24.80 -9.38
N LEU A 96 11.78 24.51 -8.51
CA LEU A 96 12.04 23.90 -7.19
C LEU A 96 12.71 22.53 -7.28
N ILE A 97 12.28 21.66 -8.21
CA ILE A 97 12.89 20.35 -8.42
C ILE A 97 14.34 20.49 -8.90
N HIS A 98 14.59 21.35 -9.90
CA HIS A 98 15.93 21.56 -10.44
C HIS A 98 16.87 22.19 -9.40
N MET A 99 16.38 23.16 -8.63
CA MET A 99 17.12 23.79 -7.54
C MET A 99 17.44 22.79 -6.43
N GLY A 100 16.49 21.93 -6.06
CA GLY A 100 16.70 20.86 -5.09
C GLY A 100 17.82 19.91 -5.53
N ARG A 101 17.78 19.44 -6.78
CA ARG A 101 18.82 18.57 -7.36
C ARG A 101 20.19 19.23 -7.43
N ALA A 102 20.25 20.50 -7.80
CA ALA A 102 21.51 21.25 -7.85
C ALA A 102 22.11 21.43 -6.45
N ASN A 103 21.27 21.71 -5.44
CA ASN A 103 21.72 21.77 -4.05
C ASN A 103 22.19 20.41 -3.52
N GLN A 104 21.52 19.31 -3.87
CA GLN A 104 22.01 17.96 -3.54
C GLN A 104 23.41 17.69 -4.09
N ALA A 105 23.62 18.01 -5.37
CA ALA A 105 24.93 17.82 -6.01
C ALA A 105 26.04 18.70 -5.38
N LEU A 106 25.67 19.86 -4.83
CA LEU A 106 26.57 20.72 -4.04
C LEU A 106 26.67 20.31 -2.57
N LYS A 107 26.00 19.23 -2.14
CA LYS A 107 25.94 18.73 -0.75
C LYS A 107 25.26 19.70 0.23
N ASN A 108 24.44 20.60 -0.31
CA ASN A 108 23.58 21.53 0.41
C ASN A 108 22.24 20.84 0.74
N TYR A 109 22.29 19.81 1.58
CA TYR A 109 21.13 18.94 1.83
C TYR A 109 19.98 19.66 2.54
N GLY A 110 20.27 20.65 3.39
CA GLY A 110 19.26 21.47 4.05
C GLY A 110 18.44 22.28 3.04
N GLU A 111 19.12 23.00 2.15
CA GLU A 111 18.48 23.77 1.07
C GLU A 111 17.71 22.86 0.11
N ALA A 112 18.26 21.70 -0.24
CA ALA A 112 17.58 20.72 -1.09
C ALA A 112 16.23 20.28 -0.50
N ARG A 113 16.20 19.91 0.80
CA ARG A 113 14.95 19.55 1.49
C ARG A 113 13.96 20.72 1.51
N GLY A 114 14.43 21.93 1.74
CA GLY A 114 13.62 23.15 1.68
C GLY A 114 12.94 23.32 0.32
N CYS A 115 13.68 23.13 -0.77
CA CYS A 115 13.14 23.20 -2.14
C CYS A 115 12.02 22.18 -2.37
N TYR A 116 12.22 20.92 -1.96
CA TYR A 116 11.23 19.87 -2.16
C TYR A 116 9.99 20.04 -1.28
N ARG A 117 10.14 20.50 -0.03
CA ARG A 117 9.00 20.75 0.86
C ARG A 117 8.09 21.86 0.32
N ARG A 118 8.66 22.91 -0.29
CA ARG A 118 7.88 23.99 -0.94
C ARG A 118 6.95 23.50 -2.06
N ILE A 119 7.21 22.33 -2.64
CA ILE A 119 6.30 21.74 -3.64
C ILE A 119 4.94 21.42 -3.01
N LEU A 120 4.90 21.04 -1.72
CA LEU A 120 3.64 20.75 -1.01
C LEU A 120 2.84 22.01 -0.69
N ASP A 121 3.52 23.16 -0.53
CA ASP A 121 2.85 24.45 -0.34
C ASP A 121 2.11 24.88 -1.61
N ILE A 122 2.58 24.44 -2.79
CA ILE A 122 1.99 24.76 -4.10
C ILE A 122 0.95 23.69 -4.50
N GLU A 123 1.32 22.41 -4.41
CA GLU A 123 0.47 21.26 -4.74
C GLU A 123 0.52 20.22 -3.60
N PRO A 124 -0.41 20.30 -2.62
CA PRO A 124 -0.46 19.38 -1.49
C PRO A 124 -0.61 17.90 -1.89
N ASP A 125 -1.23 17.65 -3.04
CA ASP A 125 -1.50 16.30 -3.54
C ASP A 125 -0.23 15.56 -4.00
N ARG A 126 0.90 16.25 -4.18
CA ARG A 126 2.20 15.64 -4.58
C ARG A 126 3.03 15.07 -3.43
N THR A 127 2.38 14.70 -2.32
CA THR A 127 3.04 14.16 -1.13
C THR A 127 3.94 12.94 -1.44
N SER A 128 3.51 12.03 -2.32
CA SER A 128 4.29 10.85 -2.69
C SER A 128 5.59 11.21 -3.42
N LEU A 129 5.53 12.13 -4.38
CA LEU A 129 6.70 12.62 -5.13
C LEU A 129 7.70 13.32 -4.21
N VAL A 130 7.22 14.20 -3.32
CA VAL A 130 8.08 14.90 -2.37
C VAL A 130 8.73 13.94 -1.38
N LYS A 131 7.98 12.94 -0.89
CA LYS A 131 8.55 11.86 -0.05
C LYS A 131 9.71 11.18 -0.78
N GLN A 132 9.56 10.86 -2.07
CA GLN A 132 10.63 10.23 -2.86
C GLN A 132 11.88 11.10 -2.94
N TYR A 133 11.75 12.40 -3.24
CA TYR A 133 12.90 13.30 -3.30
C TYR A 133 13.59 13.46 -1.94
N LEU A 134 12.82 13.62 -0.86
CA LEU A 134 13.39 13.72 0.49
C LEU A 134 14.15 12.44 0.88
N THR A 135 13.59 11.26 0.59
CA THR A 135 14.30 9.99 0.80
C THR A 135 15.60 9.92 0.00
N GLN A 136 15.64 10.42 -1.24
CA GLN A 136 16.89 10.47 -2.02
C GLN A 136 17.94 11.38 -1.36
N VAL A 137 17.53 12.54 -0.86
CA VAL A 137 18.43 13.46 -0.12
C VAL A 137 18.98 12.77 1.13
N ASP A 138 18.11 12.13 1.92
CA ASP A 138 18.49 11.47 3.17
C ASP A 138 19.49 10.33 2.92
N LEU A 139 19.29 9.54 1.85
CA LEU A 139 20.20 8.46 1.46
C LEU A 139 21.55 8.99 0.99
N GLU A 140 21.57 10.09 0.24
CA GLU A 140 22.81 10.68 -0.28
C GLU A 140 23.64 11.34 0.85
N GLU A 141 22.99 12.03 1.79
CA GLU A 141 23.65 12.57 2.98
C GLU A 141 24.18 11.44 3.88
N LYS A 142 23.36 10.41 4.13
CA LYS A 142 23.79 9.23 4.90
C LYS A 142 25.02 8.59 4.26
N LYS A 143 24.99 8.36 2.95
CA LYS A 143 26.13 7.84 2.17
C LYS A 143 27.39 8.68 2.39
N GLU A 144 27.30 10.00 2.28
CA GLU A 144 28.47 10.88 2.43
C GLU A 144 29.05 10.81 3.85
N VAL A 145 28.20 10.80 4.88
CA VAL A 145 28.62 10.70 6.27
C VAL A 145 29.34 9.37 6.53
N GLU A 146 28.78 8.27 6.02
CA GLU A 146 29.39 6.95 6.10
C GLU A 146 30.76 6.91 5.42
N GLU A 147 30.88 7.45 4.20
CA GLU A 147 32.13 7.47 3.44
C GLU A 147 33.22 8.29 4.14
N LYS A 148 32.87 9.49 4.63
CA LYS A 148 33.82 10.32 5.41
C LYS A 148 34.28 9.59 6.67
N GLY A 149 33.35 9.02 7.43
CA GLY A 149 33.67 8.27 8.65
C GLY A 149 34.55 7.04 8.37
N ALA A 150 34.33 6.36 7.24
CA ALA A 150 35.13 5.23 6.79
C ALA A 150 36.57 5.64 6.41
N TRP A 151 36.72 6.72 5.64
CA TRP A 151 38.04 7.26 5.30
C TRP A 151 38.82 7.71 6.54
N ASP A 152 38.18 8.39 7.47
CA ASP A 152 38.80 8.81 8.73
C ASP A 152 39.24 7.61 9.58
N ALA A 153 38.43 6.54 9.61
CA ALA A 153 38.77 5.30 10.31
C ALA A 153 39.99 4.61 9.69
N PHE A 154 40.06 4.57 8.36
CA PHE A 154 41.18 4.01 7.63
C PHE A 154 42.46 4.84 7.81
N ALA A 155 42.38 6.16 7.68
CA ALA A 155 43.51 7.07 7.88
C ALA A 155 44.11 7.00 9.29
N LYS A 156 43.26 6.71 10.30
CA LYS A 156 43.70 6.47 11.69
C LYS A 156 44.27 5.08 11.93
N GLY A 157 44.40 4.24 10.90
CA GLY A 157 44.96 2.90 11.00
C GLY A 157 44.13 1.96 11.88
N LYS A 158 42.80 2.16 11.98
CA LYS A 158 41.95 1.25 12.75
C LYS A 158 42.05 -0.16 12.18
N GLU A 159 42.39 -1.12 13.01
CA GLU A 159 42.70 -2.51 12.61
C GLU A 159 41.66 -3.11 11.65
N LYS A 160 40.37 -3.06 12.00
CA LYS A 160 39.28 -3.57 11.15
C LYS A 160 39.24 -2.92 9.76
N ALA A 161 39.53 -1.63 9.67
CA ALA A 161 39.51 -0.89 8.41
C ALA A 161 40.65 -1.33 7.48
N VAL A 162 41.85 -1.53 8.05
CA VAL A 162 43.02 -2.02 7.32
C VAL A 162 42.82 -3.46 6.86
N THR A 163 42.21 -4.31 7.71
CA THR A 163 41.93 -5.71 7.38
C THR A 163 41.03 -5.87 6.16
N VAL A 164 39.94 -5.09 6.05
CA VAL A 164 39.04 -5.14 4.87
C VAL A 164 39.80 -4.81 3.59
N HIS A 165 40.64 -3.79 3.62
CA HIS A 165 41.47 -3.39 2.47
C HIS A 165 42.45 -4.50 2.05
N LEU A 166 43.21 -5.05 3.01
CA LEU A 166 44.19 -6.11 2.75
C LEU A 166 43.56 -7.40 2.21
N LEU A 167 42.37 -7.77 2.72
CA LEU A 167 41.65 -8.96 2.25
C LEU A 167 41.14 -8.77 0.82
N LEU A 168 40.65 -7.58 0.47
CA LEU A 168 40.24 -7.27 -0.90
C LEU A 168 41.42 -7.29 -1.87
N GLU A 169 42.57 -6.76 -1.48
CA GLU A 169 43.80 -6.81 -2.30
C GLU A 169 44.23 -8.27 -2.56
N LYS A 170 44.16 -9.12 -1.54
CA LYS A 170 44.43 -10.57 -1.68
C LYS A 170 43.43 -11.23 -2.63
N LEU A 171 42.13 -11.00 -2.44
CA LEU A 171 41.06 -11.57 -3.27
C LEU A 171 41.09 -11.10 -4.73
N ASN A 172 41.74 -9.97 -5.03
CA ASN A 172 41.89 -9.47 -6.40
C ASN A 172 42.93 -10.25 -7.24
N LYS A 173 43.64 -11.22 -6.65
CA LYS A 173 44.58 -12.06 -7.40
C LYS A 173 43.82 -12.97 -8.37
N PRO A 174 44.13 -12.94 -9.68
CA PRO A 174 43.50 -13.81 -10.64
C PRO A 174 43.95 -15.27 -10.49
N GLU A 175 43.18 -16.19 -11.09
CA GLU A 175 43.57 -17.59 -11.32
C GLU A 175 43.93 -18.43 -10.08
N GLN A 176 43.49 -18.02 -8.88
CA GLN A 176 43.64 -18.84 -7.68
C GLN A 176 42.69 -20.04 -7.67
N MET A 177 43.02 -21.05 -6.85
CA MET A 177 42.16 -22.20 -6.59
C MET A 177 40.88 -21.80 -5.84
N ILE A 178 39.77 -22.54 -6.00
CA ILE A 178 38.46 -22.13 -5.44
C ILE A 178 38.50 -21.97 -3.92
N MET A 179 39.17 -22.88 -3.20
CA MET A 179 39.30 -22.81 -1.74
C MET A 179 39.95 -21.50 -1.25
N TYR A 180 40.83 -20.90 -2.08
CA TYR A 180 41.41 -19.59 -1.79
C TYR A 180 40.33 -18.51 -1.70
N TYR A 181 39.42 -18.50 -2.68
CA TYR A 181 38.32 -17.55 -2.70
C TYR A 181 37.30 -17.86 -1.62
N CYS A 182 36.92 -19.13 -1.38
CA CYS A 182 35.99 -19.49 -0.31
C CYS A 182 36.49 -18.98 1.06
N GLY A 183 37.72 -19.36 1.43
CA GLY A 183 38.31 -18.93 2.71
C GLY A 183 38.51 -17.41 2.79
N GLY A 184 38.96 -16.77 1.70
CA GLY A 184 39.14 -15.32 1.67
C GLY A 184 37.82 -14.54 1.79
N LEU A 185 36.75 -15.00 1.13
CA LEU A 185 35.41 -14.40 1.21
C LEU A 185 34.79 -14.60 2.60
N GLU A 186 35.01 -15.76 3.22
CA GLU A 186 34.55 -16.02 4.58
C GLU A 186 35.26 -15.13 5.60
N LEU A 187 36.58 -15.03 5.52
CA LEU A 187 37.37 -14.10 6.36
C LEU A 187 36.92 -12.64 6.15
N LEU A 188 36.68 -12.24 4.90
CA LEU A 188 36.20 -10.90 4.59
C LEU A 188 34.80 -10.65 5.18
N SER A 189 33.90 -11.63 5.06
CA SER A 189 32.55 -11.56 5.65
C SER A 189 32.61 -11.42 7.17
N GLN A 190 33.49 -12.16 7.84
CA GLN A 190 33.72 -12.07 9.28
C GLN A 190 34.38 -10.75 9.71
N ALA A 191 35.22 -10.15 8.86
CA ALA A 191 35.81 -8.85 9.13
C ALA A 191 34.78 -7.70 9.05
N ILE A 192 33.79 -7.83 8.16
CA ILE A 192 32.74 -6.82 7.94
C ILE A 192 31.63 -6.98 8.99
N THR A 193 31.86 -6.37 10.15
CA THR A 193 30.95 -6.45 11.31
C THR A 193 30.13 -5.19 11.54
N ASP A 194 30.49 -4.09 10.88
CA ASP A 194 29.91 -2.77 11.10
C ASP A 194 29.80 -1.94 9.82
N CYS A 195 29.11 -0.81 9.91
CA CYS A 195 28.90 0.12 8.80
C CYS A 195 30.22 0.64 8.20
N THR A 196 31.27 0.79 9.02
CA THR A 196 32.59 1.21 8.55
C THR A 196 33.21 0.16 7.63
N GLY A 197 33.24 -1.12 8.03
CA GLY A 197 33.72 -2.21 7.18
C GLY A 197 32.91 -2.36 5.89
N GLN A 198 31.58 -2.22 5.98
CA GLN A 198 30.68 -2.25 4.82
C GLN A 198 30.98 -1.12 3.83
N THR A 199 31.26 0.08 4.33
CA THR A 199 31.57 1.24 3.50
C THR A 199 32.96 1.14 2.89
N LEU A 200 33.95 0.68 3.66
CA LEU A 200 35.29 0.42 3.13
C LEU A 200 35.29 -0.66 2.06
N PHE A 201 34.45 -1.68 2.20
CA PHE A 201 34.29 -2.70 1.17
C PHE A 201 33.91 -2.07 -0.18
N ARG A 202 32.90 -1.20 -0.24
CA ARG A 202 32.50 -0.54 -1.49
C ARG A 202 33.51 0.49 -1.98
N LEU A 203 34.14 1.26 -1.08
CA LEU A 203 35.14 2.27 -1.44
C LEU A 203 36.41 1.65 -2.05
N ASN A 204 36.71 0.39 -1.69
CA ASN A 204 37.84 -0.37 -2.23
C ASN A 204 37.41 -1.32 -3.37
N ASN A 205 36.37 -0.94 -4.13
CA ASN A 205 35.87 -1.69 -5.29
C ASN A 205 35.48 -3.14 -4.99
N GLY A 206 35.08 -3.47 -3.76
CA GLY A 206 34.84 -4.86 -3.33
C GLY A 206 33.82 -5.61 -4.20
N PHE A 207 32.76 -4.93 -4.66
CA PHE A 207 31.80 -5.52 -5.61
C PHE A 207 32.47 -5.90 -6.94
N SER A 208 33.31 -5.03 -7.50
CA SER A 208 34.02 -5.28 -8.75
C SER A 208 35.14 -6.31 -8.61
N VAL A 209 35.86 -6.32 -7.49
CA VAL A 209 36.90 -7.32 -7.18
C VAL A 209 36.30 -8.73 -7.21
N ILE A 210 35.11 -8.90 -6.66
CA ILE A 210 34.46 -10.21 -6.58
C ILE A 210 33.70 -10.54 -7.87
N GLY A 211 32.87 -9.61 -8.35
CA GLY A 211 32.04 -9.82 -9.54
C GLY A 211 32.84 -9.85 -10.85
N GLY A 212 34.00 -9.19 -10.88
CA GLY A 212 34.91 -9.11 -12.02
C GLY A 212 35.98 -10.19 -12.05
N ASN A 213 36.13 -11.01 -11.01
CA ASN A 213 37.08 -12.12 -11.01
C ASN A 213 36.54 -13.27 -11.88
N ASP A 214 37.26 -13.62 -12.95
CA ASP A 214 36.82 -14.62 -13.92
C ASP A 214 36.63 -16.01 -13.32
N THR A 215 37.45 -16.40 -12.35
CA THR A 215 37.29 -17.68 -11.64
C THR A 215 35.98 -17.67 -10.86
N VAL A 216 35.75 -16.64 -10.03
CA VAL A 216 34.51 -16.53 -9.23
C VAL A 216 33.28 -16.48 -10.14
N LYS A 217 33.34 -15.64 -11.19
CA LYS A 217 32.28 -15.51 -12.19
C LYS A 217 31.95 -16.83 -12.88
N ARG A 218 32.96 -17.61 -13.28
CA ARG A 218 32.76 -18.90 -13.94
C ARG A 218 31.98 -19.87 -13.06
N TYR A 219 32.36 -19.99 -11.78
CA TYR A 219 31.72 -20.92 -10.85
C TYR A 219 30.32 -20.47 -10.41
N LEU A 220 30.08 -19.17 -10.24
CA LEU A 220 28.74 -18.63 -10.01
C LEU A 220 27.76 -18.91 -11.16
N CYS A 221 28.26 -19.16 -12.37
CA CYS A 221 27.44 -19.47 -13.56
C CYS A 221 27.35 -20.97 -13.87
N GLN A 222 28.15 -21.83 -13.22
CA GLN A 222 28.15 -23.27 -13.49
C GLN A 222 27.11 -23.98 -12.63
N SER A 223 25.95 -24.29 -13.23
CA SER A 223 24.86 -25.06 -12.58
C SER A 223 25.23 -26.51 -12.21
N SER A 224 26.48 -26.94 -12.38
CA SER A 224 26.87 -28.32 -12.09
C SER A 224 27.16 -28.53 -10.60
N ALA A 225 26.69 -29.67 -10.08
CA ALA A 225 26.90 -30.17 -8.72
C ALA A 225 28.36 -30.58 -8.41
N ALA A 226 29.34 -29.84 -8.92
CA ALA A 226 30.72 -29.96 -8.45
C ALA A 226 30.80 -29.31 -7.07
N GLY A 227 31.14 -30.07 -6.01
CA GLY A 227 31.03 -29.61 -4.61
C GLY A 227 31.67 -28.25 -4.27
N PHE A 228 32.64 -27.78 -5.05
CA PHE A 228 33.27 -26.47 -4.86
C PHE A 228 32.46 -25.28 -5.43
N SER A 229 31.55 -25.50 -6.38
CA SER A 229 30.68 -24.42 -6.90
C SER A 229 29.68 -23.96 -5.83
N GLU A 230 29.14 -24.90 -5.05
CA GLU A 230 28.22 -24.64 -3.95
C GLU A 230 28.84 -23.81 -2.82
N GLU A 231 29.99 -24.25 -2.30
CA GLU A 231 30.67 -23.57 -1.18
C GLU A 231 31.05 -22.13 -1.53
N LEU A 232 31.47 -21.91 -2.78
CA LEU A 232 31.76 -20.56 -3.28
C LEU A 232 30.48 -19.71 -3.36
N CYS A 233 29.39 -20.23 -3.93
CA CYS A 233 28.09 -19.54 -3.97
C CYS A 233 27.62 -19.12 -2.58
N VAL A 234 27.69 -20.04 -1.61
CA VAL A 234 27.35 -19.78 -0.20
C VAL A 234 28.23 -18.69 0.38
N SER A 235 29.55 -18.74 0.14
CA SER A 235 30.51 -17.74 0.64
C SER A 235 30.22 -16.34 0.06
N VAL A 236 29.93 -16.25 -1.24
CA VAL A 236 29.55 -15.00 -1.92
C VAL A 236 28.23 -14.46 -1.36
N LEU A 237 27.20 -15.30 -1.20
CA LEU A 237 25.89 -14.88 -0.66
C LEU A 237 25.97 -14.42 0.81
N LYS A 238 26.78 -15.09 1.63
CA LYS A 238 27.07 -14.68 3.01
C LYS A 238 27.74 -13.31 3.04
N LEU A 239 28.75 -13.11 2.19
CA LEU A 239 29.43 -11.81 2.09
C LEU A 239 28.48 -10.72 1.60
N TRP A 240 27.70 -10.96 0.54
CA TRP A 240 26.68 -10.01 0.06
C TRP A 240 25.67 -9.64 1.15
N SER A 241 25.27 -10.62 1.96
CA SER A 241 24.41 -10.38 3.12
C SER A 241 25.09 -9.54 4.19
N ALA A 242 26.39 -9.76 4.46
CA ALA A 242 27.16 -8.98 5.43
C ALA A 242 27.35 -7.53 4.96
N VAL A 243 27.68 -7.31 3.69
CA VAL A 243 27.92 -5.96 3.14
C VAL A 243 26.64 -5.15 2.99
N CYS A 244 25.50 -5.78 2.68
CA CYS A 244 24.24 -5.07 2.45
C CYS A 244 23.39 -4.84 3.71
N ARG A 245 23.70 -5.51 4.83
CA ARG A 245 22.89 -5.45 6.05
C ARG A 245 22.83 -4.03 6.61
N GLY A 246 21.67 -3.38 6.47
CA GLY A 246 21.45 -2.02 6.95
C GLY A 246 22.24 -0.93 6.20
N ASN A 247 22.78 -1.25 5.01
CA ASN A 247 23.52 -0.32 4.16
C ASN A 247 22.86 -0.22 2.78
N GLU A 248 22.04 0.82 2.60
CA GLU A 248 21.20 1.04 1.42
C GLU A 248 22.03 1.32 0.17
N GLU A 249 23.19 1.97 0.31
CA GLU A 249 24.06 2.25 -0.83
C GLU A 249 24.75 0.98 -1.33
N ASN A 250 25.14 0.08 -0.44
CA ASN A 250 25.64 -1.25 -0.81
C ASN A 250 24.54 -2.10 -1.46
N GLN A 251 23.32 -2.07 -0.94
CA GLN A 251 22.16 -2.71 -1.58
C GLN A 251 21.95 -2.19 -3.01
N ARG A 252 22.00 -0.86 -3.20
CA ARG A 252 21.87 -0.20 -4.50
C ARG A 252 22.98 -0.62 -5.46
N LEU A 253 24.24 -0.64 -5.01
CA LEU A 253 25.39 -1.01 -5.84
C LEU A 253 25.33 -2.48 -6.27
N LEU A 254 25.00 -3.39 -5.34
CA LEU A 254 24.85 -4.81 -5.65
C LEU A 254 23.78 -5.05 -6.73
N LEU A 255 22.61 -4.42 -6.58
CA LEU A 255 21.52 -4.56 -7.54
C LEU A 255 21.64 -3.65 -8.77
N GLN A 256 22.63 -2.77 -8.87
CA GLN A 256 22.84 -1.99 -10.10
C GLN A 256 23.64 -2.74 -11.14
N ASN A 257 24.53 -3.63 -10.72
CA ASN A 257 25.36 -4.39 -11.62
C ASN A 257 24.51 -5.46 -12.34
N SER A 258 24.53 -5.44 -13.67
CA SER A 258 23.60 -6.20 -14.52
C SER A 258 23.77 -7.70 -14.38
N LEU A 259 25.00 -8.16 -14.13
CA LEU A 259 25.31 -9.58 -13.94
C LEU A 259 24.68 -10.14 -12.66
N GLU A 260 24.66 -9.36 -11.59
CA GLU A 260 24.14 -9.76 -10.28
C GLU A 260 22.61 -9.80 -10.27
N LYS A 261 21.94 -8.95 -11.08
CA LYS A 261 20.48 -8.98 -11.26
C LYS A 261 20.00 -10.32 -11.82
N GLU A 262 20.58 -10.76 -12.92
CA GLU A 262 20.22 -12.01 -13.61
C GLU A 262 20.55 -13.24 -12.74
N ARG A 263 21.60 -13.14 -11.92
CA ARG A 263 22.06 -14.23 -11.05
C ARG A 263 21.15 -14.51 -9.86
N LEU A 264 20.42 -13.53 -9.32
CA LEU A 264 19.57 -13.77 -8.15
C LEU A 264 18.49 -14.83 -8.44
N VAL A 265 17.89 -14.79 -9.63
CA VAL A 265 16.89 -15.79 -10.05
C VAL A 265 17.54 -17.16 -10.23
N GLN A 266 18.74 -17.21 -10.82
CA GLN A 266 19.50 -18.46 -11.01
C GLN A 266 19.91 -19.10 -9.68
N LEU A 267 20.42 -18.30 -8.73
CA LEU A 267 20.80 -18.76 -7.38
C LEU A 267 19.59 -19.21 -6.56
N LEU A 268 18.43 -18.59 -6.76
CA LEU A 268 17.17 -19.02 -6.13
C LEU A 268 16.65 -20.33 -6.73
N ALA A 269 16.91 -20.58 -8.02
CA ALA A 269 16.53 -21.81 -8.73
C ALA A 269 17.58 -22.94 -8.58
N TRP A 270 18.67 -22.71 -7.84
CA TRP A 270 19.79 -23.65 -7.72
C TRP A 270 19.39 -24.96 -7.04
N GLU A 271 20.01 -26.10 -7.41
CA GLU A 271 19.67 -27.41 -6.84
C GLU A 271 19.96 -27.50 -5.33
N SER A 272 21.13 -27.01 -4.90
CA SER A 272 21.51 -26.98 -3.48
C SER A 272 20.51 -26.20 -2.61
N ALA A 273 20.02 -26.85 -1.56
CA ALA A 273 19.15 -26.24 -0.56
C ALA A 273 19.86 -25.12 0.22
N GLU A 274 21.17 -25.23 0.46
CA GLU A 274 21.93 -24.23 1.22
C GLU A 274 22.13 -22.94 0.39
N VAL A 275 22.48 -23.06 -0.89
CA VAL A 275 22.58 -21.88 -1.80
C VAL A 275 21.25 -21.14 -1.85
N ARG A 276 20.14 -21.88 -2.03
CA ARG A 276 18.79 -21.31 -2.01
C ARG A 276 18.45 -20.65 -0.68
N ALA A 277 18.79 -21.29 0.43
CA ALA A 277 18.54 -20.76 1.77
C ALA A 277 19.27 -19.43 2.01
N GLN A 278 20.51 -19.30 1.54
CA GLN A 278 21.28 -18.06 1.64
C GLN A 278 20.79 -16.98 0.66
N CYS A 279 20.37 -17.37 -0.56
CA CYS A 279 19.76 -16.44 -1.51
C CYS A 279 18.44 -15.86 -0.97
N LEU A 280 17.59 -16.70 -0.39
CA LEU A 280 16.38 -16.25 0.30
C LEU A 280 16.71 -15.33 1.48
N ALA A 281 17.72 -15.66 2.29
CA ALA A 281 18.14 -14.79 3.40
C ALA A 281 18.59 -13.40 2.92
N LEU A 282 19.30 -13.33 1.78
CA LEU A 282 19.65 -12.08 1.13
C LEU A 282 18.39 -11.33 0.68
N LEU A 283 17.46 -11.97 -0.03
CA LEU A 283 16.20 -11.33 -0.44
C LEU A 283 15.38 -10.82 0.75
N CYS A 284 15.30 -11.60 1.85
CA CYS A 284 14.66 -11.19 3.10
C CYS A 284 15.31 -9.94 3.69
N LEU A 285 16.62 -9.77 3.53
CA LEU A 285 17.33 -8.58 3.99
C LEU A 285 16.88 -7.36 3.20
N PHE A 286 16.78 -7.46 1.87
CA PHE A 286 16.30 -6.38 1.01
C PHE A 286 14.82 -6.03 1.26
N THR A 287 13.98 -6.99 1.67
CA THR A 287 12.56 -6.71 1.89
C THR A 287 12.24 -6.02 3.22
N ARG A 288 13.19 -5.97 4.17
CA ARG A 288 13.01 -5.35 5.50
C ARG A 288 12.81 -3.84 5.43
N ASP A 289 13.46 -3.15 4.50
CA ASP A 289 13.40 -1.70 4.37
C ASP A 289 12.71 -1.25 3.06
N GLU A 290 12.20 -0.02 3.05
CA GLU A 290 11.46 0.53 1.89
C GLU A 290 12.38 0.71 0.67
N HIS A 291 13.69 0.91 0.87
CA HIS A 291 14.65 1.11 -0.21
C HIS A 291 14.92 -0.20 -0.97
N GLY A 292 15.28 -1.27 -0.26
CA GLY A 292 15.54 -2.58 -0.81
C GLY A 292 14.33 -3.17 -1.52
N ARG A 293 13.11 -2.99 -0.97
CA ARG A 293 11.87 -3.38 -1.68
C ARG A 293 11.73 -2.67 -3.02
N ARG A 294 11.97 -1.35 -3.08
CA ARG A 294 11.92 -0.60 -4.35
C ARG A 294 12.97 -1.07 -5.35
N LEU A 295 14.18 -1.43 -4.89
CA LEU A 295 15.21 -1.98 -5.75
C LEU A 295 14.78 -3.33 -6.35
N LEU A 296 14.24 -4.23 -5.53
CA LEU A 296 13.75 -5.54 -5.99
C LEU A 296 12.59 -5.40 -6.98
N ILE A 297 11.64 -4.49 -6.70
CA ILE A 297 10.50 -4.21 -7.60
C ILE A 297 10.97 -3.60 -8.93
N GLY A 298 12.07 -2.86 -8.92
CA GLY A 298 12.68 -2.27 -10.12
C GLY A 298 13.54 -3.23 -10.95
N LEU A 299 13.64 -4.51 -10.57
CA LEU A 299 14.38 -5.50 -11.36
C LEU A 299 13.66 -5.79 -12.69
N PRO A 300 14.40 -5.90 -13.81
CA PRO A 300 13.80 -6.25 -15.10
C PRO A 300 13.12 -7.63 -15.07
N ASP A 301 13.67 -8.58 -14.30
CA ASP A 301 13.20 -9.96 -14.21
C ASP A 301 12.29 -10.22 -12.99
N LEU A 302 11.61 -9.18 -12.48
CA LEU A 302 10.71 -9.32 -11.31
C LEU A 302 9.72 -10.48 -11.47
N HIS A 303 9.14 -10.64 -12.67
CA HIS A 303 8.19 -11.71 -12.97
C HIS A 303 8.81 -13.10 -12.78
N MET A 304 10.04 -13.29 -13.27
CA MET A 304 10.77 -14.56 -13.11
C MET A 304 11.15 -14.80 -11.64
N LEU A 305 11.58 -13.76 -10.92
CA LEU A 305 11.86 -13.86 -9.49
C LEU A 305 10.62 -14.32 -8.72
N VAL A 306 9.45 -13.70 -8.97
CA VAL A 306 8.19 -14.05 -8.30
C VAL A 306 7.74 -15.44 -8.69
N LYS A 307 7.84 -15.81 -9.97
CA LYS A 307 7.54 -17.16 -10.44
C LYS A 307 8.38 -18.21 -9.72
N THR A 308 9.70 -18.04 -9.67
CA THR A 308 10.60 -18.97 -8.96
C THR A 308 10.28 -19.02 -7.47
N LEU A 309 9.98 -17.89 -6.82
CA LEU A 309 9.54 -17.88 -5.42
C LEU A 309 8.25 -18.70 -5.22
N MET A 310 7.26 -18.54 -6.09
CA MET A 310 5.98 -19.28 -6.01
C MET A 310 6.14 -20.77 -6.31
N GLU A 311 7.01 -21.15 -7.25
CA GLU A 311 7.37 -22.56 -7.49
C GLU A 311 8.03 -23.18 -6.25
N ARG A 312 9.00 -22.48 -5.64
CA ARG A 312 9.66 -22.94 -4.41
C ARG A 312 8.74 -23.01 -3.20
N LEU A 313 7.76 -22.10 -3.10
CA LEU A 313 6.71 -22.20 -2.09
C LEU A 313 6.02 -23.56 -2.16
N CYS A 314 5.83 -24.11 -3.36
CA CYS A 314 5.15 -25.38 -3.58
C CYS A 314 6.01 -26.63 -3.34
N ASP A 315 7.33 -26.52 -3.38
CA ASP A 315 8.20 -27.71 -3.39
C ASP A 315 8.73 -28.08 -2.01
N GLU A 316 8.99 -27.10 -1.14
CA GLU A 316 9.67 -27.32 0.16
C GLU A 316 9.02 -26.55 1.32
N VAL A 317 8.36 -27.26 2.22
CA VAL A 317 7.69 -26.66 3.40
C VAL A 317 8.67 -25.90 4.30
N SER A 318 9.92 -26.36 4.41
CA SER A 318 10.96 -25.73 5.25
C SER A 318 11.42 -24.36 4.72
N SER A 319 11.33 -24.12 3.42
CA SER A 319 11.69 -22.82 2.80
C SER A 319 10.47 -21.92 2.57
N ALA A 320 9.26 -22.48 2.61
CA ALA A 320 8.01 -21.78 2.35
C ALA A 320 7.79 -20.55 3.26
N GLU A 321 8.13 -20.61 4.55
CA GLU A 321 8.04 -19.45 5.45
C GLU A 321 9.00 -18.32 5.04
N ARG A 322 10.24 -18.67 4.63
CA ARG A 322 11.22 -17.69 4.15
C ARG A 322 10.75 -17.05 2.85
N VAL A 323 10.21 -17.83 1.93
CA VAL A 323 9.60 -17.32 0.69
C VAL A 323 8.50 -16.30 1.00
N LEU A 324 7.59 -16.61 1.92
CA LEU A 324 6.53 -15.66 2.32
C LEU A 324 7.06 -14.43 3.06
N SER A 325 8.19 -14.53 3.77
CA SER A 325 8.85 -13.37 4.37
C SER A 325 9.49 -12.43 3.33
N VAL A 326 9.74 -12.91 2.10
CA VAL A 326 10.10 -12.08 0.94
C VAL A 326 8.84 -11.53 0.28
N LEU A 327 7.88 -12.38 -0.07
CA LEU A 327 6.69 -12.00 -0.84
C LEU A 327 5.74 -11.09 -0.05
N GLY A 328 5.58 -11.29 1.25
CA GLY A 328 4.65 -10.51 2.09
C GLY A 328 4.93 -9.01 2.10
N PRO A 329 6.16 -8.57 2.43
CA PRO A 329 6.52 -7.15 2.35
C PRO A 329 6.44 -6.58 0.93
N LEU A 330 6.80 -7.35 -0.11
CA LEU A 330 6.65 -6.92 -1.50
C LEU A 330 5.18 -6.74 -1.89
N ALA A 331 4.30 -7.67 -1.48
CA ALA A 331 2.85 -7.60 -1.70
C ALA A 331 2.18 -6.36 -1.07
N ALA A 332 2.80 -5.77 -0.05
CA ALA A 332 2.34 -4.53 0.56
C ALA A 332 2.66 -3.28 -0.28
N GLU A 333 3.62 -3.35 -1.21
CA GLU A 333 3.98 -2.25 -2.10
C GLU A 333 3.00 -2.10 -3.28
N GLU A 334 2.57 -0.88 -3.56
CA GLU A 334 1.61 -0.59 -4.64
C GLU A 334 2.16 -0.94 -6.02
N GLN A 335 3.41 -0.56 -6.29
CA GLN A 335 4.07 -0.83 -7.58
C GLN A 335 4.20 -2.33 -7.86
N PHE A 336 4.51 -3.14 -6.84
CA PHE A 336 4.58 -4.59 -6.98
C PHE A 336 3.24 -5.18 -7.42
N ARG A 337 2.13 -4.75 -6.80
CA ARG A 337 0.78 -5.17 -7.20
C ARG A 337 0.43 -4.75 -8.61
N ILE A 338 0.78 -3.52 -9.01
CA ILE A 338 0.51 -3.00 -10.36
C ILE A 338 1.23 -3.84 -11.42
N LEU A 339 2.51 -4.14 -11.20
CA LEU A 339 3.33 -4.88 -12.16
C LEU A 339 2.84 -6.33 -12.34
N LEU A 340 2.36 -6.98 -11.28
CA LEU A 340 1.93 -8.37 -11.32
C LEU A 340 0.45 -8.58 -11.68
N ARG A 341 -0.31 -7.55 -12.09
CA ARG A 341 -1.74 -7.68 -12.36
C ARG A 341 -2.05 -8.77 -13.39
N GLU A 342 -1.32 -8.76 -14.51
CA GLU A 342 -1.59 -9.67 -15.64
C GLU A 342 -1.25 -11.13 -15.31
N ASP A 343 -0.17 -11.35 -14.56
CA ASP A 343 0.29 -12.69 -14.17
C ASP A 343 -0.24 -13.15 -12.80
N PHE A 344 -1.05 -12.35 -12.11
CA PHE A 344 -1.50 -12.66 -10.76
C PHE A 344 -2.23 -14.00 -10.69
N ALA A 345 -3.18 -14.23 -11.59
CA ALA A 345 -3.99 -15.43 -11.60
C ALA A 345 -3.14 -16.69 -11.85
N THR A 346 -2.17 -16.61 -12.75
CA THR A 346 -1.31 -17.75 -13.11
C THR A 346 -0.29 -18.07 -12.00
N LEU A 347 0.28 -17.04 -11.38
CA LEU A 347 1.34 -17.21 -10.38
C LEU A 347 0.83 -17.52 -8.97
N PHE A 348 -0.25 -16.87 -8.53
CA PHE A 348 -0.68 -16.93 -7.12
C PHE A 348 -1.85 -17.86 -6.85
N VAL A 349 -2.82 -18.01 -7.77
CA VAL A 349 -4.05 -18.78 -7.50
C VAL A 349 -3.76 -20.27 -7.29
N PRO A 350 -2.96 -20.97 -8.13
CA PRO A 350 -2.76 -22.41 -7.95
C PRO A 350 -2.06 -22.78 -6.63
N PRO A 351 -0.93 -22.16 -6.24
CA PRO A 351 -0.31 -22.40 -4.94
C PRO A 351 -1.27 -22.09 -3.79
N PHE A 352 -2.03 -21.02 -3.91
CA PHE A 352 -2.99 -20.59 -2.91
C PHE A 352 -4.11 -21.62 -2.67
N VAL A 353 -4.76 -22.06 -3.74
CA VAL A 353 -5.81 -23.08 -3.70
C VAL A 353 -5.27 -24.38 -3.11
N ARG A 354 -4.04 -24.77 -3.47
CA ARG A 354 -3.38 -25.97 -2.94
C ARG A 354 -3.24 -25.94 -1.41
N TYR A 355 -2.70 -24.84 -0.87
CA TYR A 355 -2.49 -24.69 0.58
C TYR A 355 -3.80 -24.56 1.37
N LEU A 356 -4.82 -23.89 0.83
CA LEU A 356 -6.12 -23.81 1.49
C LEU A 356 -6.85 -25.15 1.54
N ARG A 357 -6.62 -26.03 0.55
CA ARG A 357 -7.23 -27.37 0.51
C ARG A 357 -6.51 -28.37 1.41
N ASP A 358 -5.23 -28.16 1.71
CA ASP A 358 -4.41 -29.07 2.52
C ASP A 358 -3.94 -28.43 3.83
N ILE A 359 -4.86 -28.21 4.75
CA ILE A 359 -4.55 -27.63 6.08
C ILE A 359 -4.13 -28.75 7.05
N THR A 360 -2.95 -28.59 7.66
CA THR A 360 -2.37 -29.49 8.66
C THR A 360 -1.89 -28.69 9.88
N SER A 361 -1.60 -29.37 11.00
CA SER A 361 -1.06 -28.70 12.19
C SER A 361 0.33 -28.09 11.95
N THR A 362 1.11 -28.65 11.02
CA THR A 362 2.48 -28.23 10.72
C THR A 362 2.56 -27.02 9.79
N ASN A 363 1.48 -26.69 9.05
CA ASN A 363 1.47 -25.58 8.09
C ASN A 363 0.64 -24.36 8.53
N ARG A 364 0.23 -24.31 9.80
CA ARG A 364 -0.60 -23.22 10.34
C ARG A 364 0.02 -21.83 10.19
N SER A 365 1.28 -21.66 10.60
CA SER A 365 2.02 -20.39 10.50
C SER A 365 2.14 -19.94 9.04
N LEU A 366 2.51 -20.89 8.17
CA LEU A 366 2.62 -20.70 6.73
C LEU A 366 1.29 -20.22 6.13
N LEU A 367 0.18 -20.85 6.50
CA LEU A 367 -1.13 -20.52 5.97
C LEU A 367 -1.58 -19.11 6.41
N SER A 368 -1.31 -18.74 7.66
CA SER A 368 -1.58 -17.39 8.16
C SER A 368 -0.78 -16.32 7.39
N ALA A 369 0.52 -16.59 7.14
CA ALA A 369 1.36 -15.72 6.34
C ALA A 369 0.89 -15.63 4.88
N LEU A 370 0.47 -16.75 4.28
CA LEU A 370 -0.01 -16.81 2.91
C LEU A 370 -1.31 -16.00 2.74
N ILE A 371 -2.27 -16.17 3.66
CA ILE A 371 -3.51 -15.39 3.68
C ILE A 371 -3.20 -13.89 3.86
N SER A 372 -2.22 -13.54 4.69
CA SER A 372 -1.82 -12.14 4.92
C SER A 372 -1.17 -11.51 3.68
N THR A 373 -0.32 -12.26 2.97
CA THR A 373 0.25 -11.83 1.68
C THR A 373 -0.85 -11.59 0.66
N LEU A 374 -1.79 -12.52 0.51
CA LEU A 374 -2.93 -12.36 -0.40
C LEU A 374 -3.83 -11.18 0.01
N PHE A 375 -4.09 -11.01 1.30
CA PHE A 375 -4.85 -9.88 1.83
C PHE A 375 -4.21 -8.54 1.45
N SER A 376 -2.87 -8.47 1.47
CA SER A 376 -2.12 -7.29 1.03
C SER A 376 -2.27 -7.07 -0.48
N MET A 377 -2.16 -8.13 -1.28
CA MET A 377 -2.37 -8.09 -2.74
C MET A 377 -3.78 -7.57 -3.12
N THR A 378 -4.82 -7.95 -2.36
CA THR A 378 -6.20 -7.48 -2.63
C THR A 378 -6.44 -6.00 -2.34
N ALA A 379 -5.44 -5.25 -1.84
CA ALA A 379 -5.52 -3.79 -1.80
C ALA A 379 -5.63 -3.19 -3.21
N ASP A 380 -5.12 -3.90 -4.21
CA ASP A 380 -5.34 -3.59 -5.61
C ASP A 380 -6.73 -4.06 -6.08
N ASN A 381 -7.47 -3.16 -6.73
CA ASN A 381 -8.85 -3.44 -7.15
C ASN A 381 -8.94 -4.50 -8.25
N PHE A 382 -7.95 -4.58 -9.14
CA PHE A 382 -7.92 -5.54 -10.24
C PHE A 382 -7.68 -6.95 -9.68
N ILE A 383 -6.61 -7.12 -8.90
CA ILE A 383 -6.29 -8.40 -8.23
C ILE A 383 -7.45 -8.88 -7.35
N ARG A 384 -8.07 -7.97 -6.59
CA ARG A 384 -9.24 -8.33 -5.78
C ARG A 384 -10.41 -8.81 -6.65
N GLY A 385 -10.62 -8.19 -7.81
CA GLY A 385 -11.65 -8.59 -8.78
C GLY A 385 -11.42 -10.00 -9.31
N GLU A 386 -10.18 -10.32 -9.70
CA GLU A 386 -9.76 -11.64 -10.17
C GLU A 386 -10.06 -12.73 -9.13
N ILE A 387 -9.63 -12.55 -7.88
CA ILE A 387 -9.89 -13.52 -6.80
C ILE A 387 -11.40 -13.64 -6.54
N ALA A 388 -12.13 -12.52 -6.52
CA ALA A 388 -13.56 -12.52 -6.24
C ALA A 388 -14.39 -13.22 -7.34
N GLN A 389 -13.85 -13.36 -8.56
CA GLN A 389 -14.50 -14.07 -9.66
C GLN A 389 -14.08 -15.55 -9.77
N SER A 390 -12.94 -15.93 -9.17
CA SER A 390 -12.41 -17.30 -9.21
C SER A 390 -13.24 -18.27 -8.36
N LYS A 391 -14.00 -19.16 -9.01
CA LYS A 391 -14.78 -20.23 -8.34
C LYS A 391 -13.89 -21.18 -7.54
N GLU A 392 -12.73 -21.52 -8.07
CA GLU A 392 -11.74 -22.38 -7.41
C GLU A 392 -11.26 -21.80 -6.08
N CYS A 393 -11.05 -20.48 -6.01
CA CYS A 393 -10.74 -19.79 -4.75
C CYS A 393 -11.87 -19.93 -3.73
N TRP A 394 -13.13 -19.71 -4.14
CA TRP A 394 -14.28 -19.83 -3.25
C TRP A 394 -14.49 -21.23 -2.69
N GLU A 395 -14.29 -22.27 -3.50
CA GLU A 395 -14.30 -23.66 -3.02
C GLU A 395 -13.19 -23.92 -2.00
N ALA A 396 -11.98 -23.45 -2.29
CA ALA A 396 -10.85 -23.59 -1.38
C ALA A 396 -11.10 -22.85 -0.05
N PHE A 397 -11.71 -21.66 -0.09
CA PHE A 397 -12.12 -20.93 1.11
C PHE A 397 -13.10 -21.71 1.97
N LEU A 398 -14.11 -22.33 1.36
CA LEU A 398 -15.11 -23.13 2.10
C LEU A 398 -14.48 -24.33 2.79
N ILE A 399 -13.60 -25.05 2.08
CA ILE A 399 -12.85 -26.17 2.65
C ILE A 399 -11.99 -25.70 3.82
N ALA A 400 -11.28 -24.58 3.65
CA ALA A 400 -10.44 -24.00 4.70
C ALA A 400 -11.25 -23.57 5.93
N MET A 401 -12.40 -22.92 5.73
CA MET A 401 -13.32 -22.54 6.81
C MET A 401 -13.82 -23.75 7.59
N GLU A 402 -14.07 -24.88 6.92
CA GLU A 402 -14.47 -26.13 7.59
C GLU A 402 -13.39 -26.64 8.53
N ARG A 403 -12.19 -26.80 7.98
CA ARG A 403 -11.05 -27.40 8.69
C ARG A 403 -10.61 -26.51 9.85
N CYS A 404 -10.68 -25.19 9.69
CA CYS A 404 -10.31 -24.23 10.72
C CYS A 404 -11.44 -23.89 11.71
N SER A 405 -12.60 -24.56 11.65
CA SER A 405 -13.74 -24.28 12.54
C SER A 405 -13.49 -24.66 14.01
N HIS A 406 -12.50 -25.52 14.27
CA HIS A 406 -12.05 -25.86 15.62
C HIS A 406 -11.22 -24.73 16.24
N CYS A 407 -11.34 -24.56 17.56
CA CYS A 407 -10.73 -23.45 18.31
C CYS A 407 -9.22 -23.31 18.09
N ASP A 408 -8.53 -24.42 17.81
CA ASP A 408 -7.09 -24.46 17.61
C ASP A 408 -6.63 -23.72 16.35
N TYR A 409 -7.53 -23.31 15.45
CA TYR A 409 -7.20 -22.58 14.20
C TYR A 409 -7.84 -21.18 14.13
N GLY A 410 -8.21 -20.59 15.28
CA GLY A 410 -8.91 -19.29 15.33
C GLY A 410 -8.18 -18.13 14.64
N ASP A 411 -6.85 -18.10 14.67
CA ASP A 411 -6.00 -17.13 13.97
C ASP A 411 -6.11 -17.24 12.45
N VAL A 412 -6.00 -18.46 11.91
CA VAL A 412 -6.13 -18.75 10.47
C VAL A 412 -7.54 -18.49 10.00
N LEU A 413 -8.56 -18.99 10.73
CA LEU A 413 -9.95 -18.74 10.43
C LEU A 413 -10.26 -17.24 10.46
N GLY A 414 -9.74 -16.55 11.47
CA GLY A 414 -9.83 -15.10 11.58
C GLY A 414 -9.25 -14.42 10.35
N ALA A 415 -8.00 -14.74 9.96
CA ALA A 415 -7.34 -14.15 8.79
C ALA A 415 -8.16 -14.39 7.50
N LEU A 416 -8.63 -15.62 7.31
CA LEU A 416 -9.45 -16.03 6.19
C LEU A 416 -10.77 -15.24 6.10
N LEU A 417 -11.48 -15.11 7.22
CA LEU A 417 -12.71 -14.29 7.29
C LEU A 417 -12.43 -12.82 6.98
N GLY A 418 -11.27 -12.30 7.40
CA GLY A 418 -10.84 -10.94 7.08
C GLY A 418 -10.66 -10.73 5.57
N LEU A 419 -10.04 -11.70 4.89
CA LEU A 419 -9.94 -11.72 3.43
C LEU A 419 -11.31 -11.81 2.76
N LEU A 420 -12.20 -12.69 3.23
CA LEU A 420 -13.55 -12.83 2.69
C LEU A 420 -14.38 -11.53 2.81
N ILE A 421 -14.29 -10.80 3.93
CA ILE A 421 -14.94 -9.47 4.05
C ILE A 421 -14.51 -8.54 2.90
N LYS A 422 -13.22 -8.55 2.56
CA LYS A 422 -12.66 -7.68 1.52
C LYS A 422 -13.05 -8.13 0.12
N LEU A 423 -13.06 -9.44 -0.14
CA LEU A 423 -13.50 -10.02 -1.42
C LEU A 423 -15.00 -9.81 -1.66
N SER A 424 -15.82 -9.98 -0.63
CA SER A 424 -17.27 -9.74 -0.66
C SER A 424 -17.65 -8.25 -0.64
N ALA A 425 -16.69 -7.31 -0.71
CA ALA A 425 -16.98 -5.89 -0.66
C ALA A 425 -17.70 -5.35 -1.90
N ARG A 426 -17.59 -6.06 -3.03
CA ARG A 426 -18.33 -5.80 -4.27
C ARG A 426 -19.01 -7.09 -4.70
N ALA A 427 -20.19 -6.96 -5.31
CA ALA A 427 -20.88 -8.11 -5.87
C ALA A 427 -20.09 -8.73 -7.02
N SER A 428 -19.97 -10.05 -7.03
CA SER A 428 -19.46 -10.84 -8.15
C SER A 428 -20.36 -12.07 -8.34
N PRO A 429 -20.45 -12.64 -9.56
CA PRO A 429 -21.23 -13.84 -9.80
C PRO A 429 -20.80 -15.01 -8.91
N ALA A 430 -19.49 -15.22 -8.74
CA ALA A 430 -18.99 -16.27 -7.85
C ALA A 430 -19.35 -16.00 -6.38
N ALA A 431 -19.24 -14.77 -5.87
CA ALA A 431 -19.64 -14.46 -4.51
C ALA A 431 -21.13 -14.72 -4.25
N GLN A 432 -21.98 -14.55 -5.27
CA GLN A 432 -23.41 -14.89 -5.20
C GLN A 432 -23.64 -16.40 -5.20
N ASP A 433 -22.98 -17.15 -6.09
CA ASP A 433 -23.06 -18.62 -6.17
C ASP A 433 -22.68 -19.28 -4.84
N TYR A 434 -21.65 -18.76 -4.15
CA TYR A 434 -21.16 -19.30 -2.88
C TYR A 434 -21.74 -18.58 -1.64
N ALA A 435 -22.71 -17.66 -1.81
CA ALA A 435 -23.25 -16.87 -0.71
C ALA A 435 -23.90 -17.73 0.39
N VAL A 436 -24.70 -18.73 -0.01
CA VAL A 436 -25.38 -19.65 0.91
C VAL A 436 -24.34 -20.41 1.75
N PRO A 437 -23.43 -21.25 1.20
CA PRO A 437 -22.52 -22.04 2.01
C PRO A 437 -21.58 -21.19 2.88
N VAL A 438 -21.11 -20.04 2.39
CA VAL A 438 -20.28 -19.11 3.18
C VAL A 438 -21.08 -18.57 4.38
N SER A 439 -22.33 -18.17 4.15
CA SER A 439 -23.20 -17.66 5.21
C SER A 439 -23.51 -18.72 6.28
N CYS A 440 -23.76 -19.97 5.89
CA CYS A 440 -23.99 -21.07 6.84
C CYS A 440 -22.79 -21.27 7.77
N ARG A 441 -21.56 -21.28 7.22
CA ARG A 441 -20.32 -21.46 8.01
C ARG A 441 -20.04 -20.27 8.93
N CYS A 442 -20.29 -19.05 8.46
CA CYS A 442 -20.17 -17.86 9.30
C CYS A 442 -21.22 -17.86 10.43
N LEU A 443 -22.46 -18.30 10.15
CA LEU A 443 -23.53 -18.40 11.14
C LEU A 443 -23.21 -19.41 12.26
N ALA A 444 -22.58 -20.55 11.91
CA ALA A 444 -22.04 -21.48 12.89
C ALA A 444 -20.96 -20.82 13.77
N SER A 445 -20.06 -20.07 13.14
CA SER A 445 -18.91 -19.40 13.77
C SER A 445 -19.28 -18.21 14.69
N LEU A 446 -20.53 -17.72 14.68
CA LEU A 446 -20.98 -16.69 15.63
C LEU A 446 -21.02 -17.17 17.10
N GLY A 447 -20.85 -18.47 17.35
CA GLY A 447 -20.72 -19.06 18.68
C GLY A 447 -19.29 -19.43 19.08
N HIS A 448 -18.29 -19.07 18.26
CA HIS A 448 -16.88 -19.42 18.49
C HIS A 448 -16.32 -18.75 19.76
N PRO A 449 -15.40 -19.36 20.52
CA PRO A 449 -14.85 -18.75 21.74
C PRO A 449 -13.98 -17.51 21.46
N ASP A 450 -13.33 -17.45 20.29
CA ASP A 450 -12.55 -16.28 19.86
C ASP A 450 -13.46 -15.14 19.34
N GLY A 451 -13.44 -14.01 20.05
CA GLY A 451 -14.18 -12.80 19.68
C GLY A 451 -13.76 -12.17 18.35
N HIS A 452 -12.52 -12.38 17.89
CA HIS A 452 -12.07 -11.93 16.58
C HIS A 452 -12.77 -12.71 15.45
N VAL A 453 -12.87 -14.04 15.60
CA VAL A 453 -13.61 -14.90 14.68
C VAL A 453 -15.08 -14.48 14.63
N ILE A 454 -15.74 -14.31 15.79
CA ILE A 454 -17.15 -13.86 15.85
C ILE A 454 -17.33 -12.54 15.09
N THR A 455 -16.46 -11.56 15.34
CA THR A 455 -16.54 -10.23 14.72
C THR A 455 -16.37 -10.31 13.21
N ARG A 456 -15.40 -11.10 12.73
CA ARG A 456 -15.15 -11.24 11.29
C ARG A 456 -16.22 -12.08 10.60
N SER A 457 -16.77 -13.12 11.24
CA SER A 457 -17.93 -13.87 10.72
C SER A 457 -19.16 -12.97 10.57
N ALA A 458 -19.45 -12.13 11.57
CA ALA A 458 -20.50 -11.12 11.46
C ALA A 458 -20.21 -10.14 10.31
N GLY A 459 -18.93 -9.77 10.13
CA GLY A 459 -18.45 -8.96 9.01
C GLY A 459 -18.77 -9.58 7.66
N VAL A 460 -18.41 -10.86 7.44
CA VAL A 460 -18.69 -11.59 6.19
C VAL A 460 -20.19 -11.62 5.92
N LEU A 461 -21.01 -11.98 6.91
CA LEU A 461 -22.47 -11.99 6.79
C LEU A 461 -23.03 -10.62 6.37
N SER A 462 -22.48 -9.54 6.92
CA SER A 462 -22.92 -8.17 6.60
C SER A 462 -22.61 -7.73 5.15
N MET A 463 -21.75 -8.48 4.46
CA MET A 463 -21.35 -8.22 3.08
C MET A 463 -21.98 -9.21 2.10
N VAL A 464 -22.12 -10.49 2.49
CA VAL A 464 -22.61 -11.58 1.64
C VAL A 464 -24.14 -11.62 1.56
N LEU A 465 -24.85 -11.50 2.69
CA LEU A 465 -26.32 -11.61 2.70
C LEU A 465 -27.02 -10.62 1.77
N PRO A 466 -26.61 -9.33 1.66
CA PRO A 466 -27.23 -8.39 0.71
C PRO A 466 -27.17 -8.83 -0.75
N GLN A 467 -26.28 -9.77 -1.09
CA GLN A 467 -26.01 -10.18 -2.47
C GLN A 467 -26.83 -11.41 -2.89
N SER A 468 -27.46 -12.12 -1.94
CA SER A 468 -28.25 -13.32 -2.21
C SER A 468 -29.45 -13.41 -1.27
N GLN A 469 -30.64 -13.40 -1.88
CA GLN A 469 -31.90 -13.56 -1.15
C GLN A 469 -32.00 -14.95 -0.51
N ASP A 470 -31.53 -15.99 -1.20
CA ASP A 470 -31.52 -17.36 -0.69
C ASP A 470 -30.62 -17.49 0.54
N ALA A 471 -29.42 -16.89 0.51
CA ALA A 471 -28.53 -16.87 1.67
C ALA A 471 -29.15 -16.11 2.85
N THR A 472 -29.86 -15.02 2.58
CA THR A 472 -30.58 -14.27 3.62
C THR A 472 -31.68 -15.12 4.25
N GLN A 473 -32.48 -15.82 3.43
CA GLN A 473 -33.57 -16.66 3.93
C GLN A 473 -33.03 -17.87 4.72
N ASP A 474 -31.98 -18.52 4.23
CA ASP A 474 -31.34 -19.64 4.93
C ASP A 474 -30.75 -19.20 6.28
N ALA A 475 -30.06 -18.05 6.33
CA ALA A 475 -29.54 -17.51 7.57
C ALA A 475 -30.65 -17.18 8.59
N VAL A 476 -31.79 -16.66 8.13
CA VAL A 476 -32.97 -16.40 8.98
C VAL A 476 -33.54 -17.72 9.53
N ASN A 477 -33.72 -18.73 8.68
CA ASN A 477 -34.14 -20.07 9.09
C ASN A 477 -33.17 -20.70 10.10
N GLY A 478 -31.87 -20.45 9.94
CA GLY A 478 -30.81 -20.87 10.87
C GLY A 478 -30.72 -20.08 12.18
N GLY A 479 -31.66 -19.16 12.44
CA GLY A 479 -31.76 -18.43 13.71
C GLY A 479 -30.76 -17.30 13.90
N ILE A 480 -30.28 -16.69 12.80
CA ILE A 480 -29.32 -15.57 12.83
C ILE A 480 -29.79 -14.41 13.73
N VAL A 481 -31.07 -14.08 13.72
CA VAL A 481 -31.64 -12.96 14.50
C VAL A 481 -31.35 -13.11 15.99
N LYS A 482 -31.58 -14.32 16.55
CA LYS A 482 -31.31 -14.63 17.96
C LYS A 482 -29.82 -14.49 18.29
N LYS A 483 -28.94 -15.00 17.43
CA LYS A 483 -27.49 -14.92 17.64
C LYS A 483 -26.99 -13.48 17.60
N LEU A 484 -27.42 -12.69 16.61
CA LEU A 484 -27.03 -11.28 16.49
C LEU A 484 -27.53 -10.45 17.68
N LEU A 485 -28.76 -10.64 18.14
CA LEU A 485 -29.28 -9.96 19.33
C LEU A 485 -28.48 -10.25 20.59
N LYS A 486 -28.03 -11.50 20.77
CA LYS A 486 -27.15 -11.86 21.90
C LYS A 486 -25.83 -11.09 21.83
N LEU A 487 -25.21 -11.01 20.65
CA LEU A 487 -23.96 -10.29 20.43
C LEU A 487 -24.11 -8.78 20.63
N LEU A 488 -25.21 -8.18 20.17
CA LEU A 488 -25.48 -6.75 20.36
C LEU A 488 -25.58 -6.34 21.83
N LYS A 489 -25.86 -7.26 22.76
CA LYS A 489 -26.01 -6.95 24.19
C LYS A 489 -24.67 -6.73 24.92
N GLY A 490 -23.54 -7.23 24.43
CA GLY A 490 -22.27 -7.17 25.14
C GLY A 490 -20.99 -7.24 24.29
N SER A 491 -21.06 -6.93 22.99
CA SER A 491 -19.89 -6.93 22.10
C SER A 491 -19.28 -5.55 21.88
N GLY A 492 -18.05 -5.50 21.35
CA GLY A 492 -17.36 -4.26 21.00
C GLY A 492 -18.02 -3.51 19.84
N GLN A 493 -17.56 -2.27 19.60
CA GLN A 493 -18.14 -1.36 18.60
C GLN A 493 -18.14 -1.96 17.19
N THR A 494 -17.04 -2.59 16.77
CA THR A 494 -16.88 -3.18 15.42
C THR A 494 -17.84 -4.35 15.20
N THR A 495 -17.96 -5.23 16.19
CA THR A 495 -18.92 -6.35 16.19
C THR A 495 -20.35 -5.81 16.12
N THR A 496 -20.67 -4.80 16.93
CA THR A 496 -21.97 -4.14 16.94
C THR A 496 -22.33 -3.59 15.56
N ARG A 497 -21.38 -2.92 14.89
CA ARG A 497 -21.55 -2.38 13.53
C ARG A 497 -21.92 -3.46 12.52
N TYR A 498 -21.18 -4.57 12.50
CA TYR A 498 -21.49 -5.66 11.59
C TYR A 498 -22.83 -6.33 11.93
N CYS A 499 -23.07 -6.64 13.21
CA CYS A 499 -24.30 -7.28 13.63
C CYS A 499 -25.54 -6.45 13.29
N ILE A 500 -25.54 -5.14 13.53
CA ILE A 500 -26.70 -4.29 13.24
C ILE A 500 -26.93 -4.12 11.74
N LYS A 501 -25.85 -4.04 10.95
CA LYS A 501 -25.94 -4.02 9.48
C LYS A 501 -26.54 -5.33 8.96
N THR A 502 -26.06 -6.47 9.43
CA THR A 502 -26.60 -7.78 9.05
C THR A 502 -28.06 -7.92 9.44
N LEU A 503 -28.44 -7.46 10.64
CA LEU A 503 -29.84 -7.48 11.09
C LEU A 503 -30.74 -6.57 10.22
N ALA A 504 -30.24 -5.42 9.78
CA ALA A 504 -30.96 -4.53 8.87
C ALA A 504 -31.27 -5.25 7.55
N VAL A 505 -30.28 -5.94 6.98
CA VAL A 505 -30.44 -6.73 5.75
C VAL A 505 -31.50 -7.81 5.91
N CYS A 506 -31.43 -8.60 7.00
CA CYS A 506 -32.42 -9.65 7.27
C CYS A 506 -33.84 -9.08 7.42
N THR A 507 -34.00 -7.97 8.14
CA THR A 507 -35.32 -7.36 8.39
C THR A 507 -35.91 -6.65 7.18
N THR A 508 -35.08 -6.18 6.24
CA THR A 508 -35.55 -5.66 4.95
C THR A 508 -36.19 -6.78 4.14
N SER A 509 -35.47 -7.89 3.99
CA SER A 509 -35.81 -8.93 3.00
C SER A 509 -36.70 -10.04 3.51
N SER A 510 -36.87 -10.20 4.84
CA SER A 510 -37.62 -11.33 5.42
C SER A 510 -38.63 -10.88 6.48
N GLN A 511 -39.90 -11.25 6.29
CA GLN A 511 -40.94 -11.05 7.30
C GLN A 511 -40.67 -11.87 8.56
N GLN A 512 -40.24 -13.12 8.40
CA GLN A 512 -39.87 -14.00 9.52
C GLN A 512 -38.81 -13.35 10.42
N ALA A 513 -37.80 -12.71 9.83
CA ALA A 513 -36.76 -12.02 10.59
C ALA A 513 -37.31 -10.86 11.44
N ARG A 514 -38.27 -10.10 10.90
CA ARG A 514 -38.95 -9.03 11.64
C ARG A 514 -39.75 -9.60 12.80
N GLU A 515 -40.49 -10.67 12.57
CA GLU A 515 -41.32 -11.32 13.60
C GLU A 515 -40.46 -11.89 14.73
N ASP A 516 -39.37 -12.58 14.39
CA ASP A 516 -38.42 -13.11 15.37
C ASP A 516 -37.76 -12.01 16.18
N LEU A 517 -37.38 -10.91 15.53
CA LEU A 517 -36.78 -9.75 16.20
C LEU A 517 -37.75 -9.14 17.24
N VAL A 518 -39.00 -8.93 16.86
CA VAL A 518 -40.04 -8.41 17.75
C VAL A 518 -40.34 -9.37 18.90
N LYS A 519 -40.37 -10.68 18.63
CA LYS A 519 -40.57 -11.71 19.66
C LYS A 519 -39.41 -11.76 20.67
N LEU A 520 -38.17 -11.60 20.20
CA LEU A 520 -36.95 -11.76 21.01
C LEU A 520 -36.49 -10.48 21.73
N ASP A 521 -36.77 -9.29 21.18
CA ASP A 521 -36.39 -8.00 21.75
C ASP A 521 -37.62 -7.22 22.23
N LYS A 522 -38.03 -7.49 23.49
CA LYS A 522 -39.22 -6.86 24.10
C LYS A 522 -39.17 -5.35 23.98
N ARG A 523 -40.23 -4.76 23.39
CA ARG A 523 -40.34 -3.31 23.11
C ARG A 523 -39.11 -2.73 22.39
N LEU A 524 -38.45 -3.56 21.57
CA LEU A 524 -37.26 -3.24 20.79
C LEU A 524 -36.17 -2.51 21.60
N GLN A 525 -35.96 -2.92 22.85
CA GLN A 525 -35.05 -2.27 23.79
C GLN A 525 -33.61 -2.22 23.27
N THR A 526 -33.15 -3.31 22.65
CA THR A 526 -31.78 -3.41 22.12
C THR A 526 -31.60 -2.42 20.96
N LEU A 527 -32.56 -2.36 20.03
CA LEU A 527 -32.52 -1.39 18.91
C LEU A 527 -32.59 0.05 19.41
N ARG A 528 -33.51 0.37 20.34
CA ARG A 528 -33.63 1.71 20.92
C ARG A 528 -32.33 2.15 21.57
N ARG A 529 -31.70 1.30 22.38
CA ARG A 529 -30.39 1.59 22.98
C ARG A 529 -29.33 1.91 21.91
N LEU A 530 -29.31 1.19 20.79
CA LEU A 530 -28.38 1.44 19.68
C LEU A 530 -28.69 2.74 18.94
N VAL A 531 -29.98 3.07 18.73
CA VAL A 531 -30.41 4.37 18.20
C VAL A 531 -29.97 5.51 19.12
N GLY A 532 -30.00 5.31 20.44
CA GLY A 532 -29.53 6.31 21.40
C GLY A 532 -28.01 6.42 21.55
N GLY A 533 -27.24 5.56 20.86
CA GLY A 533 -25.79 5.52 20.92
C GLY A 533 -25.09 6.66 20.15
N ALA A 534 -23.77 6.76 20.32
CA ALA A 534 -22.98 7.82 19.67
C ALA A 534 -22.61 7.52 18.20
N GLY A 535 -22.68 6.27 17.76
CA GLY A 535 -22.26 5.86 16.41
C GLY A 535 -23.33 6.14 15.35
N GLU A 536 -23.02 7.00 14.36
CA GLU A 536 -23.98 7.37 13.32
C GLU A 536 -24.41 6.18 12.45
N MET A 537 -23.46 5.35 11.99
CA MET A 537 -23.79 4.19 11.15
C MET A 537 -24.62 3.14 11.91
N GLU A 538 -24.25 2.89 13.16
CA GLU A 538 -24.93 1.94 14.03
C GLU A 538 -26.35 2.41 14.37
N ALA A 539 -26.51 3.69 14.73
CA ALA A 539 -27.81 4.30 14.98
C ALA A 539 -28.69 4.32 13.72
N GLY A 540 -28.10 4.61 12.55
CA GLY A 540 -28.82 4.61 11.27
C GLY A 540 -29.33 3.23 10.86
N ASN A 541 -28.52 2.19 11.02
CA ASN A 541 -28.95 0.81 10.76
C ASN A 541 -29.96 0.32 11.81
N ALA A 542 -29.81 0.71 13.08
CA ALA A 542 -30.78 0.38 14.13
C ALA A 542 -32.13 1.05 13.91
N ALA A 543 -32.14 2.32 13.49
CA ALA A 543 -33.35 3.04 13.09
C ALA A 543 -34.01 2.34 11.90
N LEU A 544 -33.23 1.94 10.89
CA LEU A 544 -33.75 1.21 9.73
C LEU A 544 -34.40 -0.13 10.13
N CYS A 545 -33.72 -0.95 10.95
CA CYS A 545 -34.29 -2.18 11.53
C CYS A 545 -35.62 -1.91 12.25
N LEU A 546 -35.65 -0.87 13.08
CA LEU A 546 -36.84 -0.48 13.83
C LEU A 546 -37.97 -0.12 12.86
N GLY A 547 -37.66 0.68 11.83
CA GLY A 547 -38.59 1.07 10.77
C GLY A 547 -39.19 -0.10 10.00
N HIS A 548 -38.44 -1.18 9.78
CA HIS A 548 -38.97 -2.42 9.19
C HIS A 548 -39.91 -3.16 10.16
N CYS A 549 -39.58 -3.19 11.45
CA CYS A 549 -40.42 -3.86 12.45
C CYS A 549 -41.78 -3.19 12.66
N LEU A 550 -41.92 -1.91 12.31
CA LEU A 550 -43.20 -1.18 12.40
C LEU A 550 -44.25 -1.67 11.39
N ASP A 551 -43.83 -2.41 10.36
CA ASP A 551 -44.75 -3.03 9.42
C ASP A 551 -45.49 -4.24 10.05
N ILE A 552 -45.05 -4.71 11.23
CA ILE A 552 -45.74 -5.75 12.01
C ILE A 552 -46.86 -5.12 12.87
N PRO A 553 -48.11 -5.63 12.78
CA PRO A 553 -49.22 -5.14 13.58
C PRO A 553 -48.94 -5.15 15.08
N GLY A 554 -49.33 -4.08 15.78
CA GLY A 554 -49.21 -3.96 17.24
C GLY A 554 -47.85 -3.52 17.76
N VAL A 555 -46.78 -3.55 16.94
CA VAL A 555 -45.44 -3.10 17.37
C VAL A 555 -45.42 -1.61 17.69
N ALA A 556 -45.98 -0.78 16.81
CA ALA A 556 -46.02 0.67 17.02
C ALA A 556 -46.77 1.05 18.32
N ALA A 557 -47.87 0.35 18.63
CA ALA A 557 -48.61 0.52 19.88
C ALA A 557 -47.80 0.04 21.11
N ALA A 558 -47.07 -1.07 21.01
CA ALA A 558 -46.22 -1.57 22.11
C ALA A 558 -45.06 -0.62 22.47
N LEU A 559 -44.68 0.27 21.55
CA LEU A 559 -43.68 1.31 21.76
C LEU A 559 -44.22 2.58 22.42
N LEU A 560 -45.53 2.70 22.67
CA LEU A 560 -46.08 3.83 23.42
C LEU A 560 -45.47 3.92 24.82
N GLY A 561 -45.22 5.14 25.28
CA GLY A 561 -44.56 5.39 26.57
C GLY A 561 -43.08 4.99 26.63
N THR A 562 -42.43 4.78 25.48
CA THR A 562 -40.97 4.63 25.40
C THR A 562 -40.28 5.94 24.99
N ASP A 563 -38.95 5.95 25.05
CA ASP A 563 -38.08 7.03 24.55
C ASP A 563 -37.89 7.03 23.03
N VAL A 564 -38.53 6.11 22.27
CA VAL A 564 -38.25 5.91 20.83
C VAL A 564 -38.39 7.18 19.99
N VAL A 565 -39.41 8.01 20.28
CA VAL A 565 -39.65 9.27 19.57
C VAL A 565 -38.51 10.25 19.83
N LEU A 566 -38.06 10.37 21.07
CA LEU A 566 -36.96 11.26 21.46
C LEU A 566 -35.63 10.82 20.82
N LEU A 567 -35.34 9.52 20.86
CA LEU A 567 -34.11 8.95 20.31
C LEU A 567 -34.02 9.14 18.78
N LEU A 568 -35.11 8.84 18.06
CA LEU A 568 -35.18 9.05 16.61
C LEU A 568 -35.08 10.54 16.27
N LEU A 569 -35.78 11.40 17.01
CA LEU A 569 -35.77 12.84 16.77
C LEU A 569 -34.36 13.44 16.98
N ARG A 570 -33.61 12.97 17.98
CA ARG A 570 -32.23 13.42 18.23
C ARG A 570 -31.32 13.20 17.02
N HIS A 571 -31.47 12.08 16.31
CA HIS A 571 -30.68 11.78 15.11
C HIS A 571 -31.22 12.49 13.86
N ALA A 572 -32.55 12.62 13.74
CA ALA A 572 -33.17 13.40 12.67
C ALA A 572 -32.79 14.90 12.74
N ALA A 573 -32.58 15.45 13.93
CA ALA A 573 -32.27 16.86 14.16
C ALA A 573 -30.82 17.29 13.90
N ARG A 574 -29.89 16.36 13.66
CA ARG A 574 -28.47 16.71 13.47
C ARG A 574 -28.29 17.39 12.11
N SER A 575 -28.00 18.69 12.11
CA SER A 575 -27.60 19.41 10.90
C SER A 575 -26.27 18.85 10.39
N SER A 576 -26.22 18.38 9.14
CA SER A 576 -24.94 18.28 8.45
C SER A 576 -24.38 19.70 8.32
N GLY A 577 -23.12 19.91 8.71
CA GLY A 577 -22.45 21.20 8.49
C GLY A 577 -22.47 21.55 6.99
N LYS A 578 -22.57 22.85 6.65
CA LYS A 578 -22.58 23.36 5.27
C LYS A 578 -21.56 22.61 4.41
N GLY A 579 -22.02 21.85 3.42
CA GLY A 579 -21.19 21.09 2.47
C GLY A 579 -21.08 19.57 2.71
N ARG A 580 -21.67 19.01 3.78
CA ARG A 580 -21.75 17.55 3.97
C ARG A 580 -23.11 17.00 3.52
N LYS A 581 -23.10 15.92 2.71
CA LYS A 581 -24.28 15.10 2.39
C LYS A 581 -25.03 14.74 3.69
N THR A 582 -26.36 14.75 3.67
CA THR A 582 -27.21 14.27 4.77
C THR A 582 -26.73 12.88 5.19
N GLY A 583 -26.53 12.67 6.49
CA GLY A 583 -26.05 11.38 7.01
C GLY A 583 -27.14 10.32 6.90
N SER A 584 -26.80 9.09 6.47
CA SER A 584 -27.77 7.97 6.35
C SER A 584 -28.55 7.71 7.65
N ALA A 585 -27.95 8.03 8.81
CA ALA A 585 -28.61 7.95 10.11
C ALA A 585 -29.76 8.95 10.27
N GLN A 586 -29.58 10.17 9.78
CA GLN A 586 -30.58 11.23 9.84
C GLN A 586 -31.80 10.86 9.00
N GLU A 587 -31.57 10.40 7.78
CA GLU A 587 -32.61 9.97 6.85
C GLU A 587 -33.37 8.74 7.39
N ASN A 588 -32.65 7.69 7.79
CA ASN A 588 -33.27 6.49 8.34
C ASN A 588 -34.09 6.80 9.61
N ALA A 589 -33.59 7.70 10.48
CA ALA A 589 -34.33 8.10 11.68
C ALA A 589 -35.59 8.90 11.35
N ALA A 590 -35.52 9.83 10.39
CA ALA A 590 -36.68 10.62 9.96
C ALA A 590 -37.76 9.74 9.30
N ILE A 591 -37.36 8.84 8.39
CA ILE A 591 -38.26 7.88 7.75
C ILE A 591 -38.94 6.99 8.80
N THR A 592 -38.14 6.46 9.73
CA THR A 592 -38.65 5.59 10.81
C THR A 592 -39.62 6.31 11.72
N LEU A 593 -39.34 7.57 12.05
CA LEU A 593 -40.22 8.41 12.87
C LEU A 593 -41.56 8.71 12.15
N GLY A 594 -41.51 8.96 10.84
CA GLY A 594 -42.70 9.10 10.00
C GLY A 594 -43.53 7.81 9.95
N LYS A 595 -42.87 6.66 9.72
CA LYS A 595 -43.53 5.34 9.77
C LYS A 595 -44.19 5.08 11.13
N LEU A 596 -43.51 5.40 12.23
CA LEU A 596 -44.01 5.21 13.60
C LEU A 596 -45.30 5.99 13.84
N CYS A 597 -45.32 7.27 13.45
CA CYS A 597 -46.49 8.12 13.61
C CYS A 597 -47.65 7.73 12.69
N LYS A 598 -47.34 7.22 11.48
CA LYS A 598 -48.34 6.71 10.56
C LYS A 598 -48.98 5.42 11.09
N ALA A 599 -48.19 4.51 11.64
CA ALA A 599 -48.65 3.24 12.17
C ALA A 599 -49.43 3.39 13.49
N GLU A 600 -49.06 4.37 14.33
CA GLU A 600 -49.74 4.66 15.60
C GLU A 600 -49.74 6.19 15.86
N PRO A 601 -50.86 6.89 15.52
CA PRO A 601 -50.96 8.34 15.60
C PRO A 601 -50.73 8.94 17.00
N ARG A 602 -50.88 8.17 18.09
CA ARG A 602 -50.62 8.66 19.45
C ARG A 602 -49.18 9.12 19.66
N HIS A 603 -48.22 8.62 18.88
CA HIS A 603 -46.83 9.12 18.91
C HIS A 603 -46.70 10.57 18.41
N MET A 604 -47.66 11.07 17.61
CA MET A 604 -47.67 12.46 17.15
C MET A 604 -47.82 13.47 18.29
N VAL A 605 -48.50 13.08 19.37
CA VAL A 605 -48.63 13.94 20.57
C VAL A 605 -47.24 14.22 21.14
N LYS A 606 -46.44 13.17 21.33
CA LYS A 606 -45.07 13.31 21.84
C LYS A 606 -44.15 14.05 20.87
N LEU A 607 -44.33 13.83 19.57
CA LEU A 607 -43.57 14.53 18.53
C LEU A 607 -43.86 16.04 18.55
N ARG A 608 -45.12 16.46 18.74
CA ARG A 608 -45.53 17.86 18.88
C ARG A 608 -44.97 18.51 20.15
N GLU A 609 -45.04 17.81 21.29
CA GLU A 609 -44.44 18.27 22.56
C GLU A 609 -42.95 18.60 22.41
N LEU A 610 -42.22 17.80 21.62
CA LEU A 610 -40.79 17.96 21.38
C LEU A 610 -40.45 18.95 20.24
N ARG A 611 -41.43 19.70 19.71
CA ARG A 611 -41.28 20.56 18.52
C ARG A 611 -40.70 19.83 17.30
N GLY A 612 -40.94 18.52 17.21
CA GLY A 612 -40.30 17.66 16.20
C GLY A 612 -40.81 17.83 14.78
N LEU A 613 -41.97 18.49 14.58
CA LEU A 613 -42.52 18.76 13.25
C LEU A 613 -41.67 19.75 12.45
N GLU A 614 -41.12 20.77 13.10
CA GLU A 614 -40.22 21.76 12.48
C GLU A 614 -38.91 21.10 12.05
N ILE A 615 -38.38 20.21 12.89
CA ILE A 615 -37.17 19.42 12.63
C ILE A 615 -37.37 18.51 11.42
N LEU A 616 -38.47 17.75 11.37
CA LEU A 616 -38.76 16.87 10.24
C LEU A 616 -38.98 17.63 8.93
N HIS A 617 -39.61 18.81 8.99
CA HIS A 617 -39.78 19.66 7.81
C HIS A 617 -38.43 20.10 7.23
N SER A 618 -37.46 20.46 8.08
CA SER A 618 -36.11 20.83 7.65
C SER A 618 -35.33 19.68 6.98
N CYS A 619 -35.60 18.42 7.36
CA CYS A 619 -35.01 17.24 6.74
C CYS A 619 -35.58 16.94 5.34
N LEU A 620 -36.85 17.29 5.10
CA LEU A 620 -37.52 17.07 3.81
C LEU A 620 -37.13 18.13 2.77
N THR A 621 -36.82 19.35 3.19
CA THR A 621 -36.41 20.47 2.33
C THR A 621 -34.96 20.40 1.81
N LEU A 622 -34.19 19.37 2.22
CA LEU A 622 -32.78 19.17 1.84
C LEU A 622 -32.58 18.22 0.63
N ARG A 623 -33.65 17.84 -0.08
CA ARG A 623 -33.54 17.12 -1.36
C ARG A 623 -33.28 18.12 -2.50
N PRO A 624 -32.24 17.95 -3.34
CA PRO A 624 -32.24 18.56 -4.67
C PRO A 624 -33.36 17.98 -5.55
#